data_AF-A0A1Y4JHV4-F1
#
_entry.id   AF-A0A1Y4JHV4-F1
#
_cell.length_a   1.000
_cell.length_b   1.000
_cell.length_c   1.000
_cell.angle_alpha   90.00
_cell.angle_beta   90.00
_cell.angle_gamma   90.00
#
_symmetry.space_group_name_H-M   'P 1'
#
loop_
_entity.id
_entity.type
_entity.pdbx_description
1 polymer ?
#
loop_
_entity_poly.entity_id
_entity_poly.type
_entity_poly.pdbx_seq_one_letter_code
_entity_poly.pdbx_strand_id
1 'polypeptide(L)' 'MWKEKLGGYLIDVSKYVLTGVVIASFFKDFQDSKPTVYGVGVLFSVLVLIAGLILSNKKKED' A
#
# COMPACT_ATOMS: atom_id res chain seq x y z
N MET A 1 -15.53 13.87 -5.54
CA MET A 1 -14.30 14.69 -5.52
C MET A 1 -13.37 14.40 -4.33
N TRP A 2 -13.69 14.76 -3.08
CA TRP A 2 -12.73 14.57 -1.97
C TRP A 2 -12.42 13.09 -1.64
N LYS A 3 -13.42 12.21 -1.65
CA LYS A 3 -13.25 10.75 -1.47
C LYS A 3 -12.39 10.12 -2.56
N GLU A 4 -12.57 10.52 -3.81
CA GLU A 4 -11.75 10.03 -4.93
C GLU A 4 -10.30 10.51 -4.84
N LYS A 5 -10.08 11.77 -4.44
CA LYS A 5 -8.72 12.28 -4.17
C LYS A 5 -8.07 11.51 -3.04
N LEU A 6 -8.79 11.27 -1.95
CA LEU A 6 -8.32 10.47 -0.82
C LEU A 6 -8.02 9.02 -1.25
N GLY A 7 -8.89 8.41 -2.07
CA GLY A 7 -8.66 7.08 -2.63
C GLY A 7 -7.40 7.03 -3.48
N GLY A 8 -7.17 8.05 -4.31
CA GLY A 8 -5.93 8.23 -5.06
C GLY A 8 -4.69 8.32 -4.16
N TYR A 9 -4.76 9.11 -3.09
CA TYR A 9 -3.66 9.19 -2.11
C TYR A 9 -3.40 7.86 -1.40
N LEU A 10 -4.43 7.08 -1.09
CA LEU A 10 -4.27 5.75 -0.50
C LEU A 10 -3.59 4.78 -1.48
N ILE A 11 -3.98 4.81 -2.75
CA ILE A 11 -3.30 4.04 -3.80
C ILE A 11 -1.82 4.45 -3.90
N ASP A 12 -1.54 5.75 -3.80
CA ASP A 12 -0.16 6.27 -3.79
C ASP A 12 0.64 5.81 -2.56
N VAL A 13 0.04 5.82 -1.36
CA VAL A 13 0.69 5.28 -0.15
C VAL A 13 0.98 3.79 -0.32
N SER A 14 0.03 3.02 -0.86
CA SER A 14 0.19 1.58 -1.09
C SER A 14 1.40 1.28 -1.98
N LYS A 15 1.52 1.95 -3.14
CA LYS A 15 2.66 1.73 -4.07
C LYS A 15 3.99 2.14 -3.42
N TYR A 16 4.03 3.23 -2.65
CA TYR A 16 5.29 3.69 -2.05
C TYR A 16 5.75 2.77 -0.92
N VAL A 17 4.82 2.24 -0.12
CA VAL A 17 5.15 1.22 0.89
C VAL A 17 5.68 -0.05 0.22
N LEU A 18 5.04 -0.53 -0.85
CA LEU A 18 5.50 -1.69 -1.61
C LEU A 18 6.93 -1.48 -2.16
N THR A 19 7.20 -0.31 -2.74
CA THR A 19 8.55 0.06 -3.19
C THR A 19 9.54 0.07 -2.02
N GLY A 20 9.16 0.61 -0.87
CA GLY A 20 9.98 0.60 0.35
C GLY A 20 10.31 -0.82 0.81
N VAL A 21 9.34 -1.75 0.77
CA VAL A 21 9.55 -3.18 1.10
C VAL A 21 10.54 -3.82 0.14
N VAL A 22 10.40 -3.57 -1.17
CA VAL A 22 11.34 -4.08 -2.19
C VAL A 22 12.74 -3.52 -1.96
N ILE A 23 12.87 -2.21 -1.71
CA ILE A 23 14.15 -1.56 -1.43
C ILE A 23 14.78 -2.14 -0.15
N ALA A 24 14.00 -2.26 0.93
CA ALA A 24 14.43 -2.85 2.20
C ALA A 24 14.94 -4.30 2.02
N SER A 25 14.45 -5.02 1.01
CA SER A 25 14.87 -6.40 0.75
C SER A 25 16.34 -6.54 0.35
N PHE A 26 16.94 -5.49 -0.20
CA PHE A 26 18.34 -5.46 -0.60
C PHE A 26 19.32 -5.19 0.56
N PHE A 27 18.83 -4.67 1.69
CA PHE A 27 19.66 -4.36 2.85
C PHE A 27 19.87 -5.62 3.72
N LYS A 28 21.13 -5.86 4.11
CA LYS A 28 21.51 -7.00 4.96
C LYS A 28 21.09 -6.80 6.42
N ASP A 29 20.99 -5.55 6.86
CA ASP A 29 20.66 -5.16 8.23
C ASP A 29 19.27 -5.63 8.69
N PHE A 30 18.38 -5.98 7.75
CA PHE A 30 17.06 -6.50 8.06
C PHE A 30 16.99 -8.03 8.09
N GLN A 31 18.08 -8.79 7.91
CA GLN A 31 18.03 -10.26 7.72
C GLN A 31 17.18 -11.00 8.76
N ASP A 32 17.30 -10.67 10.04
CA ASP A 32 16.51 -11.31 11.12
C ASP A 32 15.06 -10.80 11.19
N SER A 33 14.80 -9.59 10.67
CA SER A 33 13.48 -8.95 10.65
C SER A 33 12.78 -9.02 9.28
N LYS A 34 13.39 -9.65 8.27
CA LYS A 34 12.88 -9.77 6.90
C LYS A 34 11.44 -10.29 6.86
N PRO A 35 11.08 -11.39 7.55
CA PRO A 35 9.71 -11.90 7.53
C PRO A 35 8.71 -10.87 8.05
N THR A 36 9.08 -10.12 9.09
CA THR A 36 8.24 -9.09 9.70
C THR A 36 8.11 -7.87 8.80
N VAL A 37 9.23 -7.35 8.27
CA VAL A 37 9.23 -6.19 7.35
C VAL A 37 8.42 -6.50 6.09
N TYR A 38 8.61 -7.68 5.50
CA TYR A 38 7.88 -8.09 4.31
C TYR A 38 6.42 -8.39 4.63
N GLY A 39 6.13 -9.15 5.68
CA GLY A 39 4.78 -9.53 6.06
C GLY A 39 3.92 -8.32 6.39
N VAL A 40 4.42 -7.45 7.28
CA VAL A 40 3.69 -6.24 7.69
C VAL A 40 3.60 -5.24 6.54
N GLY A 41 4.70 -5.00 5.82
CA GLY A 41 4.73 -4.03 4.72
C GLY A 41 3.81 -4.42 3.55
N VAL A 42 3.83 -5.69 3.14
CA VAL A 42 2.94 -6.20 2.08
C VAL A 42 1.49 -6.20 2.56
N LEU A 43 1.21 -6.69 3.78
CA LEU A 43 -0.16 -6.69 4.31
C LEU A 43 -0.73 -5.28 4.40
N PHE A 44 0.03 -4.32 4.94
CA PHE A 44 -0.37 -2.92 5.02
C PHE A 44 -0.62 -2.34 3.62
N SER A 45 0.28 -2.58 2.67
CA SER A 45 0.13 -2.11 1.30
C SER A 45 -1.14 -2.64 0.64
N VAL A 46 -1.48 -3.92 0.85
CA VAL A 46 -2.72 -4.54 0.33
C VAL A 46 -3.96 -3.94 0.97
N LEU A 47 -3.99 -3.77 2.30
CA LEU A 47 -5.14 -3.19 3.01
C LEU A 47 -5.40 -1.75 2.55
N VAL A 48 -4.35 -0.94 2.44
CA VAL A 48 -4.44 0.44 1.98
C VAL A 48 -4.84 0.51 0.51
N LEU A 49 -4.38 -0.41 -0.34
CA LEU A 49 -4.82 -0.51 -1.74
C LEU A 49 -6.32 -0.78 -1.83
N ILE A 50 -6.82 -1.77 -1.08
CA ILE A 50 -8.24 -2.12 -1.06
C ILE A 50 -9.08 -0.92 -0.60
N ALA A 51 -8.66 -0.26 0.48
CA ALA A 51 -9.33 0.96 0.94
C ALA A 51 -9.33 2.07 -0.12
N GLY A 52 -8.18 2.30 -0.76
CA GLY A 52 -8.03 3.28 -1.83
C GLY A 52 -8.94 2.98 -3.03
N LEU A 53 -9.00 1.73 -3.46
CA LEU A 53 -9.89 1.28 -4.54
C LEU A 53 -11.37 1.45 -4.16
N ILE A 54 -11.78 1.09 -2.95
CA ILE A 54 -13.17 1.28 -2.49
C ILE A 54 -13.54 2.77 -2.48
N LEU A 55 -12.63 3.65 -2.05
CA LEU A 55 -12.85 5.10 -1.99
C LEU A 55 -12.79 5.79 -3.36
N SER A 56 -12.00 5.26 -4.30
CA SER A 56 -11.87 5.76 -5.67
C SER A 56 -12.90 5.19 -6.64
N ASN A 57 -13.50 4.04 -6.35
CA ASN A 57 -14.51 3.47 -7.22
C ASN A 57 -15.83 4.24 -7.05
N LYS A 58 -16.16 5.08 -8.04
CA LYS A 58 -17.56 5.49 -8.20
C LYS A 58 -18.36 4.21 -8.42
N LYS A 59 -19.36 3.92 -7.59
CA LYS A 59 -20.52 3.22 -8.14
C LYS A 59 -20.94 4.06 -9.34
N LYS A 60 -20.90 3.49 -10.54
CA LYS A 60 -21.67 4.03 -11.66
C LYS A 60 -23.12 3.97 -11.17
N GLU A 61 -23.58 5.06 -10.57
CA GLU A 61 -25.01 5.35 -10.52
C GLU A 61 -25.35 5.67 -11.98
N ASP A 62 -25.70 4.62 -12.70
CA ASP A 62 -26.47 4.72 -13.94
C ASP A 62 -27.89 5.18 -13.59
#